data_AF-A0A6A4IGV1-F1
#
_entry.id   AF-A0A6A4IGV1-F1
#
_cell.length_a   1.000
_cell.length_b   1.000
_cell.length_c   1.000
_cell.angle_alpha   90.00
_cell.angle_beta   90.00
_cell.angle_gamma   90.00
#
_symmetry.space_group_name_H-M   'P 1'
#
loop_
_entity.id
_entity.type
_entity.pdbx_description
1 polymer ?
#
loop_
_entity_poly.entity_id
_entity_poly.type
_entity_poly.pdbx_seq_one_letter_code
_entity_poly.pdbx_strand_id
1 'polypeptide(L)'
;MLGPGSDRAAENADLKHDNARLKREIEILREEKEILEKRMELVKLEAENVTADLKYENDRLRRENELFRKKLERPSFKLPWEITHLIFQRAIAPCSLMMPDRFSASAWSLNLLTIQRLITVCHDWYQAGISFLYADIAVYWIDQLHALQWTLQNKPELAAKVCSIQFSCHIPTDGADEFDRTLESLANLCPKLHHLSVLESSFTPRIQPTSCFPHSS
;
A
#
# COMPACT_ATOMS: atom_id res chain seq x y z
N MET A 1 22.74 -56.39 72.56
CA MET A 1 21.79 -56.77 71.50
C MET A 1 20.48 -56.03 71.76
N LEU A 2 20.34 -54.82 71.24
CA LEU A 2 19.06 -54.10 71.24
C LEU A 2 18.22 -54.73 70.12
N GLY A 3 17.07 -55.31 70.49
CA GLY A 3 16.25 -56.09 69.57
C GLY A 3 15.54 -55.22 68.53
N PRO A 4 15.29 -55.74 67.31
CA PRO A 4 14.72 -55.01 66.16
C PRO A 4 13.23 -54.61 66.30
N GLY A 5 12.69 -54.57 67.53
CA GLY A 5 11.28 -54.26 67.81
C GLY A 5 10.99 -52.78 68.08
N SER A 6 12.00 -51.98 68.47
CA SER A 6 11.84 -50.55 68.76
C SER A 6 11.74 -49.70 67.49
N ASP A 7 12.50 -50.05 66.43
CA ASP A 7 12.50 -49.30 65.17
C ASP A 7 11.18 -49.45 64.40
N ARG A 8 10.55 -50.63 64.46
CA ARG A 8 9.26 -50.88 63.80
C ARG A 8 8.10 -50.07 64.37
N ALA A 9 8.14 -49.76 65.67
CA ALA A 9 7.08 -48.96 66.30
C ALA A 9 7.18 -47.48 65.93
N ALA A 10 8.41 -46.95 65.85
CA ALA A 10 8.68 -45.59 65.36
C ALA A 10 8.30 -45.44 63.88
N GLU A 11 8.71 -46.40 63.04
CA GLU A 11 8.39 -46.43 61.61
C GLU A 11 6.87 -46.45 61.35
N ASN A 12 6.11 -47.20 62.14
CA ASN A 12 4.65 -47.27 62.01
C ASN A 12 3.95 -45.98 62.50
N ALA A 13 4.54 -45.26 63.46
CA ALA A 13 4.03 -43.96 63.90
C ALA A 13 4.25 -42.87 62.84
N ASP A 14 5.41 -42.87 62.17
CA ASP A 14 5.73 -41.98 61.05
C ASP A 14 4.81 -42.25 59.85
N LEU A 15 4.62 -43.52 59.49
CA LEU A 15 3.68 -43.91 58.42
C LEU A 15 2.24 -43.48 58.70
N LYS A 16 1.83 -43.50 59.97
CA LYS A 16 0.50 -43.03 60.39
C LYS A 16 0.38 -41.51 60.29
N HIS A 17 1.44 -40.78 60.65
CA HIS A 17 1.51 -39.34 60.51
C HIS A 17 1.45 -38.91 59.03
N ASP A 18 2.25 -39.56 58.18
CA ASP A 18 2.27 -39.29 56.74
C ASP A 18 0.93 -39.63 56.08
N ASN A 19 0.28 -40.73 56.45
CA ASN A 19 -1.07 -41.04 55.96
C ASN A 19 -2.10 -39.98 56.37
N ALA A 20 -1.99 -39.43 57.59
CA ALA A 20 -2.86 -38.34 58.03
C ALA A 20 -2.58 -37.05 57.26
N ARG A 21 -1.31 -36.75 56.94
CA ARG A 21 -0.91 -35.60 56.10
C ARG A 21 -1.49 -35.73 54.69
N LEU A 22 -1.24 -36.87 54.04
CA LEU A 22 -1.72 -37.15 52.67
C LEU A 22 -3.25 -37.10 52.58
N LYS A 23 -3.97 -37.58 53.60
CA LYS A 23 -5.44 -37.46 53.62
C LYS A 23 -5.93 -36.01 53.63
N ARG A 24 -5.27 -35.13 54.38
CA ARG A 24 -5.62 -33.69 54.38
C ARG A 24 -5.29 -33.05 53.03
N GLU A 25 -4.14 -33.39 52.46
CA GLU A 25 -3.71 -32.87 51.16
C GLU A 25 -4.66 -33.30 50.03
N ILE A 26 -5.10 -34.56 50.03
CA ILE A 26 -6.12 -35.05 49.09
C ILE A 26 -7.43 -34.28 49.25
N GLU A 27 -7.84 -33.95 50.47
CA GLU A 27 -9.07 -33.21 50.70
C GLU A 27 -8.96 -31.77 50.20
N ILE A 28 -7.84 -31.09 50.49
CA ILE A 28 -7.56 -29.73 49.96
C ILE A 28 -7.56 -29.75 48.43
N LEU A 29 -6.90 -30.71 47.80
CA LEU A 29 -6.87 -30.82 46.33
C LEU A 29 -8.26 -31.08 45.73
N ARG A 30 -9.15 -31.78 46.44
CA ARG A 30 -10.54 -31.97 46.00
C ARG A 30 -11.31 -30.67 46.04
N GLU A 31 -11.19 -29.90 47.12
CA GLU A 31 -11.81 -28.59 47.26
C GLU A 31 -11.28 -27.60 46.20
N GLU A 32 -9.97 -27.54 45.98
CA GLU A 32 -9.35 -26.70 44.95
C GLU A 32 -9.83 -27.06 43.55
N LYS A 33 -9.94 -28.36 43.25
CA LYS A 33 -10.48 -28.84 41.97
C LYS A 33 -11.92 -28.38 41.77
N GLU A 34 -12.77 -28.52 42.80
CA GLU A 34 -14.17 -28.08 42.73
C GLU A 34 -14.27 -26.56 42.49
N ILE A 35 -13.42 -25.77 43.15
CA ILE A 35 -13.35 -24.31 42.94
C ILE A 35 -12.93 -23.97 41.50
N LEU A 36 -11.93 -24.67 40.97
CA LEU A 36 -11.45 -24.45 39.60
C LEU A 36 -12.50 -24.83 38.56
N GLU A 37 -13.23 -25.93 38.77
CA GLU A 37 -14.34 -26.33 37.89
C GLU A 37 -15.44 -25.25 37.85
N LYS A 38 -15.84 -24.72 39.02
CA LYS A 38 -16.81 -23.61 39.10
C LYS A 38 -16.30 -22.34 38.42
N ARG A 39 -15.01 -21.99 38.58
CA ARG A 39 -14.41 -20.83 37.91
C ARG A 39 -14.38 -21.00 36.39
N MET A 40 -14.03 -22.19 35.91
CA MET A 40 -14.00 -22.49 34.48
C MET A 40 -15.40 -22.38 33.85
N GLU A 41 -16.44 -22.82 34.57
CA GLU A 41 -17.83 -22.68 34.12
C GLU A 41 -18.27 -21.21 34.03
N LEU A 42 -17.90 -20.38 35.03
CA LEU A 42 -18.17 -18.94 34.99
C LEU A 42 -17.48 -18.26 33.81
N VAL A 43 -16.19 -18.54 33.59
CA VAL A 43 -15.43 -17.98 32.46
C VAL A 43 -16.04 -18.40 31.12
N LYS A 44 -16.51 -19.63 31.01
CA LYS A 44 -17.18 -20.12 29.80
C LYS A 44 -18.48 -19.37 29.53
N LEU A 45 -19.28 -19.13 30.56
CA LEU A 45 -20.53 -18.37 30.45
C LEU A 45 -20.27 -16.90 30.08
N GLU A 46 -19.24 -16.28 30.65
CA GLU A 46 -18.82 -14.92 30.27
C GLU A 46 -18.37 -14.86 28.81
N ALA A 47 -17.59 -15.84 28.34
CA ALA A 47 -17.18 -15.91 26.95
C ALA A 47 -18.38 -16.07 26.00
N GLU A 48 -19.35 -16.92 26.35
CA GLU A 48 -20.58 -17.10 25.57
C GLU A 48 -21.38 -15.79 25.47
N ASN A 49 -21.54 -15.05 26.58
CA ASN A 49 -22.22 -13.76 26.58
C ASN A 49 -21.49 -12.72 25.70
N VAL A 50 -20.17 -12.60 25.83
CA VAL A 50 -19.37 -11.68 25.00
C VAL A 50 -19.49 -12.03 23.51
N THR A 51 -19.50 -13.31 23.16
CA THR A 51 -19.69 -13.73 21.76
C THR A 51 -21.08 -13.40 21.23
N ALA A 52 -22.11 -13.48 22.07
CA ALA A 52 -23.47 -13.11 21.70
C ALA A 52 -23.60 -11.60 21.44
N ASP A 53 -23.02 -10.77 22.31
CA ASP A 53 -23.01 -9.31 22.16
C ASP A 53 -22.26 -8.87 20.89
N LEU A 54 -21.08 -9.45 20.65
CA LEU A 54 -20.29 -9.18 19.44
C LEU A 54 -21.05 -9.57 18.17
N LYS A 55 -21.74 -10.72 18.20
CA LYS A 55 -22.56 -11.17 17.06
C LYS A 55 -23.71 -10.20 16.79
N TYR A 56 -24.41 -9.76 17.84
CA TYR A 56 -25.49 -8.78 17.73
C TYR A 56 -25.00 -7.45 17.12
N GLU A 57 -23.87 -6.94 17.60
CA GLU A 57 -23.30 -5.67 17.11
C GLU A 57 -22.83 -5.78 15.65
N ASN A 58 -22.23 -6.92 15.28
CA ASN A 58 -21.83 -7.17 13.89
C ASN A 58 -23.04 -7.21 12.96
N ASP A 59 -24.12 -7.88 13.36
CA ASP A 59 -25.37 -7.92 12.60
C ASP A 59 -26.00 -6.52 12.48
N ARG A 60 -25.92 -5.69 13.53
CA ARG A 60 -26.39 -4.30 13.51
C ARG A 60 -25.61 -3.48 12.49
N LEU A 61 -24.27 -3.51 12.55
CA LEU A 61 -23.38 -2.78 11.63
C LEU A 61 -23.54 -3.24 10.18
N ARG A 62 -23.80 -4.54 9.96
CA ARG A 62 -24.05 -5.08 8.62
C ARG A 62 -25.32 -4.50 8.01
N ARG A 63 -26.42 -4.42 8.78
CA ARG A 63 -27.69 -3.82 8.32
C ARG A 63 -27.54 -2.33 8.04
N GLU A 64 -26.81 -1.62 8.89
CA GLU A 64 -26.55 -0.20 8.71
C GLU A 64 -25.73 0.07 7.44
N ASN A 65 -24.67 -0.70 7.21
CA ASN A 65 -23.89 -0.64 5.96
C ASN A 65 -24.74 -0.94 4.72
N GLU A 66 -25.63 -1.92 4.79
CA GLU A 66 -26.53 -2.23 3.68
C GLU A 66 -27.50 -1.07 3.40
N LEU A 67 -28.04 -0.44 4.45
CA LEU A 67 -28.89 0.76 4.31
C LEU A 67 -28.12 1.92 3.68
N PHE A 68 -26.88 2.15 4.11
CA PHE A 68 -26.01 3.17 3.51
C PHE A 68 -25.75 2.86 2.04
N ARG A 69 -25.41 1.61 1.69
CA ARG A 69 -25.24 1.21 0.28
C ARG A 69 -26.49 1.47 -0.55
N LYS A 70 -27.68 1.09 -0.06
CA LYS A 70 -28.96 1.37 -0.74
C LYS A 70 -29.25 2.86 -0.88
N LYS A 71 -28.89 3.69 0.12
CA LYS A 71 -29.00 5.16 0.00
C LYS A 71 -27.98 5.76 -0.96
N LEU A 72 -26.81 5.14 -1.08
CA LEU A 72 -25.73 5.50 -1.99
C LEU A 72 -25.92 4.97 -3.40
N GLU A 73 -26.84 4.03 -3.61
CA GLU A 73 -27.49 3.76 -4.90
C GLU A 73 -28.35 4.98 -5.29
N ARG A 74 -27.71 6.15 -5.41
CA ARG A 74 -28.20 7.22 -6.26
C ARG A 74 -28.44 6.60 -7.63
N PRO A 75 -29.52 6.97 -8.35
CA PRO A 75 -29.71 6.53 -9.72
C PRO A 75 -28.40 6.78 -10.43
N SER A 76 -27.74 5.72 -10.90
CA SER A 76 -26.43 5.82 -11.50
C SER A 76 -26.62 6.62 -12.78
N PHE A 77 -26.49 7.94 -12.69
CA PHE A 77 -26.34 8.80 -13.84
C PHE A 77 -24.95 8.49 -14.37
N LYS A 78 -24.85 7.35 -15.07
CA LYS A 78 -23.67 6.98 -15.83
C LYS A 78 -23.62 7.98 -16.95
N LEU A 79 -22.78 8.98 -16.78
CA LEU A 79 -22.52 9.94 -17.82
C LEU A 79 -21.96 9.15 -19.01
N PRO A 80 -22.50 9.31 -20.23
CA PRO A 80 -21.89 8.70 -21.41
C PRO A 80 -20.40 9.03 -21.47
N TRP A 81 -19.59 8.09 -21.93
CA TRP A 81 -18.13 8.22 -21.90
C TRP A 81 -17.67 9.44 -22.72
N GLU A 82 -18.41 9.79 -23.78
CA GLU A 82 -18.17 10.95 -24.63
C GLU A 82 -18.27 12.26 -23.83
N ILE A 83 -19.29 12.36 -22.97
CA ILE A 83 -19.48 13.55 -22.14
C ILE A 83 -18.40 13.62 -21.06
N THR A 84 -18.04 12.48 -20.46
CA THR A 84 -16.95 12.42 -19.48
C THR A 84 -15.63 12.85 -20.10
N HIS A 85 -15.35 12.37 -21.32
CA HIS A 85 -14.17 12.74 -22.08
C HIS A 85 -14.15 14.24 -22.41
N LEU A 86 -15.27 14.83 -22.83
CA LEU A 86 -15.40 16.27 -23.08
C LEU A 86 -15.18 17.09 -21.81
N ILE A 87 -15.71 16.66 -20.67
CA ILE A 87 -15.47 17.33 -19.39
C ILE A 87 -13.98 17.33 -19.07
N PHE A 88 -13.31 16.19 -19.23
CA PHE A 88 -11.87 16.07 -18.96
C PHE A 88 -11.06 16.94 -19.91
N GLN A 89 -11.39 16.95 -21.20
CA GLN A 89 -10.76 17.80 -22.20
C GLN A 89 -10.87 19.30 -21.85
N ARG A 90 -11.94 19.72 -21.16
CA ARG A 90 -12.11 21.11 -20.69
C ARG A 90 -11.51 21.38 -19.32
N ALA A 91 -11.42 20.37 -18.47
CA ALA A 91 -10.86 20.48 -17.12
C ALA A 91 -9.32 20.44 -17.13
N ILE A 92 -8.72 19.79 -18.13
CA ILE A 92 -7.29 19.62 -18.30
C ILE A 92 -6.77 20.71 -19.24
N ALA A 93 -5.71 21.40 -18.85
CA ALA A 93 -5.06 22.39 -19.69
C ALA A 93 -4.38 21.72 -20.90
N PRO A 94 -4.47 22.30 -22.12
CA PRO A 94 -3.76 21.79 -23.29
C PRO A 94 -2.24 21.83 -23.07
N CYS A 95 -1.56 20.70 -23.33
CA CYS A 95 -0.10 20.58 -23.19
C CYS A 95 0.67 21.60 -24.01
N SER A 96 0.13 22.07 -25.15
CA SER A 96 0.75 23.13 -25.98
C SER A 96 0.92 24.47 -25.27
N LEU A 97 0.22 24.71 -24.15
CA LEU A 97 0.30 25.94 -23.38
C LEU A 97 1.24 25.83 -22.17
N MET A 98 1.86 24.66 -21.96
CA MET A 98 2.64 24.36 -20.78
C MET A 98 3.98 23.76 -21.17
N MET A 99 5.07 24.38 -20.72
CA MET A 99 6.39 23.77 -20.85
C MET A 99 6.55 22.72 -19.73
N PRO A 100 7.00 21.48 -20.06
CA PRO A 100 7.37 20.52 -19.04
C PRO A 100 8.52 21.06 -18.22
N ASP A 101 8.24 21.31 -16.96
CA ASP A 101 9.18 21.85 -16.01
C ASP A 101 9.30 20.90 -14.81
N ARG A 102 10.53 20.74 -14.34
CA ARG A 102 10.89 19.87 -13.21
C ARG A 102 10.38 20.41 -11.88
N PHE A 103 10.03 21.69 -11.81
CA PHE A 103 9.59 22.31 -10.56
C PHE A 103 8.15 21.90 -10.19
N SER A 104 7.96 21.58 -8.91
CA SER A 104 6.72 21.01 -8.36
C SER A 104 5.50 21.93 -8.43
N ALA A 105 5.68 23.21 -8.75
CA ALA A 105 4.62 24.23 -8.86
C ALA A 105 4.43 24.78 -10.29
N SER A 106 4.96 24.10 -11.31
CA SER A 106 4.72 24.50 -12.70
C SER A 106 3.27 24.27 -13.12
N ALA A 107 2.81 25.00 -14.15
CA ALA A 107 1.49 24.75 -14.73
C ALA A 107 1.34 23.29 -15.19
N TRP A 108 2.43 22.70 -15.71
CA TRP A 108 2.51 21.30 -16.09
C TRP A 108 2.28 20.36 -14.90
N SER A 109 2.98 20.55 -13.78
CA SER A 109 2.84 19.68 -12.61
C SER A 109 1.44 19.75 -12.00
N LEU A 110 0.85 20.95 -11.94
CA LEU A 110 -0.52 21.15 -11.46
C LEU A 110 -1.54 20.48 -12.38
N ASN A 111 -1.34 20.56 -13.70
CA ASN A 111 -2.19 19.87 -14.67
C ASN A 111 -2.07 18.34 -14.53
N LEU A 112 -0.85 17.81 -14.41
CA LEU A 112 -0.61 16.38 -14.19
C LEU A 112 -1.27 15.89 -12.90
N LEU A 113 -1.15 16.64 -11.80
CA LEU A 113 -1.84 16.35 -10.54
C LEU A 113 -3.36 16.37 -10.69
N THR A 114 -3.88 17.28 -11.52
CA THR A 114 -5.32 17.34 -11.82
C THR A 114 -5.76 16.07 -12.55
N ILE A 115 -5.04 15.65 -13.58
CA ILE A 115 -5.32 14.40 -14.30
C ILE A 115 -5.26 13.20 -13.34
N GLN A 116 -4.23 13.10 -12.51
CA GLN A 116 -4.07 12.03 -11.52
C GLN A 116 -5.25 11.98 -10.55
N ARG A 117 -5.70 13.14 -10.04
CA ARG A 117 -6.88 13.21 -9.17
C ARG A 117 -8.13 12.75 -9.89
N LEU A 118 -8.35 13.17 -11.14
CA LEU A 118 -9.50 12.74 -11.94
C LEU A 118 -9.56 11.21 -12.08
N ILE A 119 -8.45 10.56 -12.46
CA ILE A 119 -8.45 9.10 -12.67
C ILE A 119 -8.61 8.28 -11.38
N THR A 120 -8.42 8.88 -10.20
CA THR A 120 -8.60 8.21 -8.90
C THR A 120 -10.04 8.26 -8.36
N VAL A 121 -10.95 8.98 -9.02
CA VAL A 121 -12.33 9.17 -8.52
C VAL A 121 -13.14 7.87 -8.58
N CYS A 122 -13.23 7.24 -9.75
CA CYS A 122 -13.93 5.97 -9.95
C CYS A 122 -13.40 5.25 -11.21
N HIS A 123 -13.84 4.01 -11.42
CA HIS A 123 -13.41 3.20 -12.58
C HIS A 123 -13.76 3.86 -13.93
N ASP A 124 -14.96 4.43 -14.07
CA ASP A 124 -15.37 5.05 -15.34
C ASP A 124 -14.52 6.30 -15.66
N TRP A 125 -14.17 7.07 -14.63
CA TRP A 125 -13.26 8.22 -14.75
C TRP A 125 -11.84 7.78 -15.04
N TYR A 126 -11.38 6.67 -14.47
CA TYR A 126 -10.10 6.06 -14.83
C TYR A 126 -10.04 5.74 -16.33
N GLN A 127 -11.06 5.05 -16.87
CA GLN A 127 -11.11 4.68 -18.29
C GLN A 127 -11.10 5.91 -19.21
N ALA A 128 -11.83 6.96 -18.85
CA ALA A 128 -11.86 8.21 -19.63
C ALA A 128 -10.53 9.00 -19.52
N GLY A 129 -9.94 9.04 -18.32
CA GLY A 129 -8.80 9.91 -17.99
C GLY A 129 -7.43 9.33 -18.29
N ILE A 130 -7.29 8.00 -18.31
CA ILE A 130 -5.99 7.35 -18.53
C ILE A 130 -5.37 7.73 -19.88
N SER A 131 -6.19 8.01 -20.89
CA SER A 131 -5.73 8.47 -22.20
C SER A 131 -5.09 9.85 -22.14
N PHE A 132 -5.58 10.75 -21.26
CA PHE A 132 -4.96 12.07 -21.07
C PHE A 132 -3.64 11.97 -20.30
N LEU A 133 -3.54 11.03 -19.34
CA LEU A 133 -2.31 10.84 -18.56
C LEU A 133 -1.13 10.36 -19.41
N TYR A 134 -1.40 9.47 -20.38
CA TYR A 134 -0.37 8.87 -21.23
C TYR A 134 -0.20 9.55 -22.60
N ALA A 135 -1.07 10.51 -22.95
CA ALA A 135 -0.95 11.22 -24.23
C ALA A 135 0.38 11.97 -24.37
N ASP A 136 0.76 12.72 -23.34
CA ASP A 136 1.93 13.57 -23.36
C ASP A 136 2.84 13.24 -22.16
N ILE A 137 3.99 12.62 -22.44
CA ILE A 137 4.90 12.12 -21.41
C ILE A 137 6.17 12.97 -21.39
N ALA A 138 6.52 13.48 -20.21
CA ALA A 138 7.79 14.15 -19.98
C ALA A 138 8.73 13.25 -19.18
N VAL A 139 9.93 13.01 -19.70
CA VAL A 139 10.98 12.18 -19.11
C VAL A 139 12.13 13.07 -18.66
N TYR A 140 12.42 13.09 -17.36
CA TYR A 140 13.44 13.96 -16.78
C TYR A 140 14.71 13.21 -16.37
N TRP A 141 14.65 11.89 -16.29
CA TRP A 141 15.73 11.01 -15.87
C TRP A 141 15.82 9.81 -16.81
N ILE A 142 17.03 9.31 -17.05
CA ILE A 142 17.22 8.15 -17.93
C ILE A 142 16.56 6.88 -17.37
N ASP A 143 16.52 6.71 -16.05
CA ASP A 143 15.81 5.58 -15.43
C ASP A 143 14.30 5.61 -15.71
N GLN A 144 13.71 6.80 -15.87
CA GLN A 144 12.30 6.93 -16.23
C GLN A 144 12.03 6.46 -17.67
N LEU A 145 13.01 6.62 -18.58
CA LEU A 145 12.92 6.12 -19.95
C LEU A 145 12.80 4.59 -19.94
N HIS A 146 13.68 3.90 -19.21
CA HIS A 146 13.64 2.44 -19.10
C HIS A 146 12.36 1.96 -18.41
N ALA A 147 11.93 2.62 -17.33
CA ALA A 147 10.68 2.30 -16.65
C ALA A 147 9.46 2.51 -17.57
N LEU A 148 9.47 3.57 -18.39
CA LEU A 148 8.45 3.83 -19.39
C LEU A 148 8.43 2.73 -20.44
N GLN A 149 9.56 2.40 -21.06
CA GLN A 149 9.67 1.34 -22.05
C GLN A 149 9.14 0.01 -21.50
N TRP A 150 9.60 -0.39 -20.32
CA TRP A 150 9.11 -1.60 -19.65
C TRP A 150 7.59 -1.57 -19.43
N THR A 151 7.06 -0.43 -18.96
CA THR A 151 5.62 -0.27 -18.73
C THR A 151 4.83 -0.43 -20.02
N LEU A 152 5.28 0.19 -21.12
CA LEU A 152 4.59 0.16 -22.41
C LEU A 152 4.69 -1.21 -23.09
N GLN A 153 5.79 -1.94 -22.90
CA GLN A 153 5.92 -3.33 -23.37
C GLN A 153 4.95 -4.28 -22.65
N ASN A 154 4.77 -4.10 -21.33
CA ASN A 154 3.86 -4.94 -20.55
C ASN A 154 2.39 -4.53 -20.68
N LYS A 155 2.12 -3.30 -21.13
CA LYS A 155 0.76 -2.72 -21.27
C LYS A 155 0.60 -2.03 -22.62
N PRO A 156 0.46 -2.79 -23.73
CA PRO A 156 0.38 -2.25 -25.08
C PRO A 156 -0.83 -1.31 -25.28
N GLU A 157 -1.89 -1.47 -24.49
CA GLU A 157 -3.05 -0.57 -24.48
C GLU A 157 -2.71 0.85 -24.05
N LEU A 158 -1.65 1.03 -23.24
CA LEU A 158 -1.11 2.34 -22.87
C LEU A 158 -0.24 2.91 -23.98
N ALA A 159 0.56 2.07 -24.66
CA ALA A 159 1.40 2.49 -25.78
C ALA A 159 0.56 3.10 -26.92
N ALA A 160 -0.63 2.54 -27.19
CA ALA A 160 -1.58 3.07 -28.16
C ALA A 160 -2.21 4.43 -27.79
N LYS A 161 -1.93 4.95 -26.59
CA LYS A 161 -2.39 6.27 -26.10
C LYS A 161 -1.29 7.33 -26.16
N VAL A 162 -0.02 6.92 -26.28
CA VAL A 162 1.11 7.85 -26.31
C VAL A 162 1.16 8.60 -27.64
N CYS A 163 1.11 9.92 -27.54
CA CYS A 163 1.09 10.84 -28.67
C CYS A 163 2.38 11.66 -28.76
N SER A 164 2.92 12.04 -27.60
CA SER A 164 4.08 12.90 -27.46
C SER A 164 4.99 12.39 -26.34
N ILE A 165 6.29 12.34 -26.59
CA ILE A 165 7.31 12.11 -25.55
C ILE A 165 8.35 13.22 -25.64
N GLN A 166 8.59 13.86 -24.50
CA GLN A 166 9.55 14.94 -24.37
C GLN A 166 10.63 14.57 -23.36
N PHE A 167 11.89 14.64 -23.79
CA PHE A 167 13.05 14.37 -22.96
C PHE A 167 13.65 15.66 -22.48
N SER A 168 13.82 15.75 -21.17
CA SER A 168 14.48 16.84 -20.48
C SER A 168 15.51 16.24 -19.53
N CYS A 169 16.29 15.25 -19.96
CA CYS A 169 17.30 14.56 -19.16
C CYS A 169 18.71 14.78 -19.73
N HIS A 170 19.73 14.71 -18.87
CA HIS A 170 21.12 14.66 -19.31
C HIS A 170 21.41 13.25 -19.84
N ILE A 171 21.97 13.16 -21.04
CA ILE A 171 22.37 11.90 -21.67
C ILE A 171 23.90 11.82 -21.61
N PRO A 172 24.46 10.90 -20.80
CA PRO A 172 25.89 10.65 -20.78
C PRO A 172 26.41 10.21 -22.16
N THR A 173 27.59 10.67 -22.56
CA THR A 173 28.17 10.36 -23.88
C THR A 173 28.39 8.86 -24.09
N ASP A 174 28.70 8.12 -23.03
CA ASP A 174 28.89 6.67 -23.01
C ASP A 174 27.57 5.88 -23.15
N GLY A 175 26.43 6.50 -22.85
CA GLY A 175 25.09 5.90 -22.94
C GLY A 175 24.28 6.32 -24.16
N ALA A 176 24.83 7.16 -25.05
CA ALA A 176 24.08 7.72 -26.19
C ALA A 176 23.50 6.64 -27.12
N ASP A 177 24.29 5.61 -27.46
CA ASP A 177 23.85 4.51 -28.33
C ASP A 177 22.72 3.66 -27.70
N GLU A 178 22.70 3.52 -26.37
CA GLU A 178 21.63 2.82 -25.66
C GLU A 178 20.36 3.67 -25.59
N PHE A 179 20.51 4.97 -25.38
CA PHE A 179 19.41 5.93 -25.44
C PHE A 179 18.74 5.91 -26.82
N ASP A 180 19.51 6.00 -27.90
CA ASP A 180 18.99 5.99 -29.27
C ASP A 180 18.24 4.69 -29.60
N ARG A 181 18.80 3.53 -29.22
CA ARG A 181 18.11 2.22 -29.37
C ARG A 181 16.80 2.17 -28.58
N THR A 182 16.78 2.77 -27.40
CA THR A 182 15.58 2.82 -26.57
C THR A 182 14.52 3.73 -27.17
N LEU A 183 14.92 4.87 -27.73
CA LEU A 183 14.02 5.77 -28.47
C LEU A 183 13.42 5.09 -29.70
N GLU A 184 14.23 4.39 -30.49
CA GLU A 184 13.76 3.62 -31.64
C GLU A 184 12.75 2.54 -31.22
N SER A 185 13.06 1.81 -30.13
CA SER A 185 12.14 0.83 -29.57
C SER A 185 10.82 1.47 -29.12
N LEU A 186 10.85 2.64 -28.47
CA LEU A 186 9.64 3.35 -28.05
C LEU A 186 8.80 3.83 -29.22
N ALA A 187 9.45 4.36 -30.27
CA ALA A 187 8.78 4.80 -31.48
C ALA A 187 8.03 3.63 -32.15
N ASN A 188 8.65 2.45 -32.18
CA ASN A 188 8.02 1.24 -32.71
C ASN A 188 6.88 0.72 -31.82
N LEU A 189 6.92 0.94 -30.51
CA LEU A 189 5.87 0.53 -29.57
C LEU A 189 4.63 1.44 -29.62
N CYS A 190 4.80 2.72 -29.95
CA CYS A 190 3.76 3.74 -29.82
C CYS A 190 3.20 4.17 -31.19
N PRO A 191 2.14 3.53 -31.72
CA PRO A 191 1.66 3.77 -33.08
C PRO A 191 1.08 5.17 -33.32
N LYS A 192 0.77 5.93 -32.26
CA LYS A 192 0.24 7.31 -32.35
C LYS A 192 1.27 8.39 -32.03
N LEU A 193 2.52 7.99 -31.78
CA LEU A 193 3.59 8.91 -31.47
C LEU A 193 3.89 9.77 -32.70
N HIS A 194 3.65 11.07 -32.58
CA HIS A 194 3.89 12.05 -33.63
C HIS A 194 4.80 13.19 -33.18
N HIS A 195 5.04 13.31 -31.87
CA HIS A 195 5.98 14.27 -31.32
C HIS A 195 7.01 13.56 -30.46
N LEU A 196 8.28 13.70 -30.84
CA LEU A 196 9.43 13.26 -30.07
C LEU A 196 10.40 14.43 -30.01
N SER A 197 10.65 14.97 -28.81
CA SER A 197 11.55 16.10 -28.64
C SER A 197 12.55 15.85 -27.54
N VAL A 198 13.80 16.23 -27.80
CA VAL A 198 14.86 16.27 -26.80
C VAL A 198 15.14 17.74 -26.54
N LEU A 199 14.72 18.23 -25.38
CA LEU A 199 15.17 19.52 -24.91
C LEU A 199 16.61 19.36 -24.45
N GLU A 200 17.54 19.96 -25.19
CA GLU A 200 18.89 20.17 -24.69
C GLU A 200 18.77 20.91 -23.36
N SER A 201 19.05 20.19 -22.27
CA SER A 201 19.20 20.85 -20.99
C SER A 201 20.45 21.71 -21.11
N SER A 202 20.27 23.00 -21.37
CA SER A 202 21.32 24.01 -21.33
C SER A 202 21.77 24.26 -19.88
N PHE A 203 21.86 23.20 -19.08
CA PHE A 203 22.56 23.21 -17.80
C PHE A 203 24.04 23.22 -18.11
N THR A 204 24.56 24.44 -18.29
CA THR A 204 25.94 24.70 -17.91
C THR A 204 26.11 24.15 -16.48
N PRO A 205 27.18 23.40 -16.22
CA PRO A 205 27.42 22.84 -14.89
C PRO A 205 27.39 23.99 -13.91
N ARG A 206 26.46 23.93 -12.96
CA ARG A 206 26.45 24.85 -11.82
C ARG A 206 27.77 24.60 -11.10
N ILE A 207 28.74 25.48 -11.34
CA ILE A 207 30.06 25.45 -10.73
C ILE A 207 29.89 25.19 -9.24
N GLN A 208 30.33 24.03 -8.77
CA GLN A 208 30.83 23.86 -7.41
C GLN A 208 32.18 23.16 -7.55
N PRO A 209 33.23 23.74 -6.97
CA PRO A 209 33.38 23.66 -5.52
C PRO A 209 33.69 25.02 -4.89
N THR A 210 32.91 25.41 -3.88
CA THR A 210 33.42 26.32 -2.85
C THR A 210 34.51 25.58 -2.09
N SER A 211 35.76 25.84 -2.44
CA SER A 211 36.93 25.48 -1.66
C SER A 211 36.93 26.27 -0.35
N CYS A 212 36.23 25.77 0.66
CA CYS A 212 36.38 26.23 2.04
C CYS A 212 37.33 25.25 2.77
N PHE A 213 38.63 25.34 2.50
CA PHE A 213 39.63 24.85 3.45
C PHE A 213 40.09 26.05 4.30
N PRO A 214 39.83 26.08 5.61
CA PRO A 214 40.46 27.06 6.48
C PRO A 214 41.93 26.66 6.69
N HIS A 215 42.86 27.55 6.36
CA HIS A 215 44.24 27.45 6.82
C HIS A 215 44.26 27.63 8.34
N SER A 216 44.74 26.60 9.04
CA SER A 216 45.14 26.68 10.45
C SER A 216 46.52 27.34 10.53
N SER A 217 46.63 28.40 11.32
CA SER A 217 47.89 28.98 11.79
C SER A 217 48.10 28.62 13.26
#